data_AF-A0A820IZS6-F1
#
_entry.id   AF-A0A820IZS6-F1
#
_cell.length_a   1.000
_cell.length_b   1.000
_cell.length_c   1.000
_cell.angle_alpha   90.00
_cell.angle_beta   90.00
_cell.angle_gamma   90.00
#
_symmetry.space_group_name_H-M   'P 1'
#
loop_
_entity.id
_entity.type
_entity.pdbx_description
1 polymer ?
#
loop_
_entity_poly.entity_id
_entity_poly.type
_entity_poly.pdbx_seq_one_letter_code
_entity_poly.pdbx_strand_id
1 'polypeptide(L)'
;RLASKFFKNTGIYLERCIDDARHIEVQMFGDGHGHVITLGERDCSLQRRNQKIVEETPAPNLTDDVRSRLHDAALRLGTLAKYRSAGTIEFVYDRTNQEFYFLEVNCRLQVEHPITEAIFDIDLVEWMVSLAAGHPAKALYNVPTSRGAAIEVRLCSEEPVHDFRPSSGTLHEVLFPSNVRVDTWITNGTEVSPYYDSLLAKVIVHGNNRKEAIERMQRALEHTRLIGISTNLDFLRHVIGSSFVTSGNLSTKVLTDYFKYRPNAIEILKPGTYTTIQDYPGRVKFWDVGVPPSGPMDSYAFRLANRLVGNTEDAAGLECTLDGPFLYFHTSNTIAITGATMNATLNNTPVD
;
A
#
# COMPACT_ATOMS: atom_id res chain seq x y z
N ARG A 1 8.29 13.22 27.36
CA ARG A 1 6.86 13.69 27.41
C ARG A 1 5.93 12.83 26.56
N LEU A 2 6.29 12.44 25.33
CA LEU A 2 5.48 11.54 24.48
C LEU A 2 5.47 10.09 24.99
N ALA A 3 6.63 9.51 25.34
CA ALA A 3 6.74 8.14 25.83
C ALA A 3 5.84 7.83 27.04
N SER A 4 5.81 8.72 28.03
CA SER A 4 4.91 8.60 29.21
C SER A 4 3.42 8.66 28.84
N LYS A 5 3.04 9.45 27.82
CA LYS A 5 1.65 9.57 27.38
C LYS A 5 1.14 8.33 26.65
N PHE A 6 1.97 7.74 25.77
CA PHE A 6 1.55 6.62 24.93
C PHE A 6 1.84 5.24 25.56
N PHE A 7 2.94 5.11 26.30
CA PHE A 7 3.43 3.81 26.77
C PHE A 7 3.56 3.72 28.30
N LYS A 8 3.18 4.77 29.04
CA LYS A 8 3.29 4.84 30.52
C LYS A 8 4.72 4.56 31.07
N ASN A 9 5.75 4.65 30.22
CA ASN A 9 7.16 4.46 30.55
C ASN A 9 8.00 5.60 29.96
N THR A 10 9.06 6.00 30.66
CA THR A 10 9.97 7.09 30.25
C THR A 10 11.38 6.61 29.92
N GLY A 11 11.64 5.30 29.95
CA GLY A 11 12.93 4.74 29.55
C GLY A 11 13.30 5.19 28.14
N ILE A 12 14.51 5.70 27.98
CA ILE A 12 15.10 6.08 26.71
C ILE A 12 16.48 5.46 26.68
N TYR A 13 16.86 4.92 25.53
CA TYR A 13 18.20 4.46 25.25
C TYR A 13 18.63 5.06 23.90
N LEU A 14 19.93 4.99 23.60
CA LEU A 14 20.51 5.51 22.37
C LEU A 14 21.14 4.37 21.60
N GLU A 15 20.92 4.37 20.29
CA GLU A 15 21.55 3.45 19.36
C GLU A 15 22.34 4.24 18.32
N ARG A 16 23.31 3.56 17.70
CA ARG A 16 24.01 4.09 16.55
C ARG A 16 23.02 4.21 15.38
N CYS A 17 22.89 5.41 14.83
CA CYS A 17 22.11 5.64 13.62
C CYS A 17 22.85 5.08 12.39
N ILE A 18 22.17 4.26 11.59
CA ILE A 18 22.65 3.74 10.30
C ILE A 18 21.89 4.48 9.20
N ASP A 19 22.62 5.21 8.36
CA ASP A 19 22.03 6.17 7.42
C ASP A 19 21.37 5.48 6.21
N ASP A 20 22.10 4.61 5.51
CA ASP A 20 21.57 3.77 4.42
C ASP A 20 21.23 2.37 4.93
N ALA A 21 20.14 2.32 5.72
CA ALA A 21 19.65 1.11 6.36
C ALA A 21 18.58 0.41 5.52
N ARG A 22 18.64 -0.92 5.50
CA ARG A 22 17.50 -1.79 5.20
C ARG A 22 16.91 -2.35 6.48
N HIS A 23 15.62 -2.64 6.45
CA HIS A 23 14.92 -3.32 7.53
C HIS A 23 14.71 -4.78 7.10
N ILE A 24 15.50 -5.69 7.66
CA ILE A 24 15.43 -7.12 7.37
C ILE A 24 14.94 -7.82 8.60
N GLU A 25 14.00 -8.73 8.45
CA GLU A 25 13.44 -9.46 9.57
C GLU A 25 13.36 -10.96 9.27
N VAL A 26 13.51 -11.78 10.30
CA VAL A 26 13.49 -13.25 10.17
C VAL A 26 12.29 -13.79 10.92
N GLN A 27 11.42 -14.50 10.19
CA GLN A 27 10.33 -15.24 10.79
C GLN A 27 10.89 -16.43 11.54
N MET A 28 10.46 -16.62 12.78
CA MET A 28 10.72 -17.83 13.55
C MET A 28 9.42 -18.46 14.05
N PHE A 29 9.48 -19.76 14.32
CA PHE A 29 8.42 -20.48 15.01
C PHE A 29 9.04 -21.45 16.01
N GLY A 30 8.55 -21.44 17.25
CA GLY A 30 9.09 -22.28 18.33
C GLY A 30 8.03 -23.07 19.09
N ASP A 31 8.42 -24.19 19.69
CA ASP A 31 7.54 -25.08 20.43
C ASP A 31 7.39 -24.75 21.93
N GLY A 32 8.18 -23.80 22.44
CA GLY A 32 8.25 -23.47 23.88
C GLY A 32 9.13 -24.42 24.73
N HIS A 33 9.70 -25.44 24.11
CA HIS A 33 10.50 -26.49 24.76
C HIS A 33 11.96 -26.51 24.28
N GLY A 34 12.33 -25.56 23.42
CA GLY A 34 13.69 -25.35 22.94
C GLY A 34 13.90 -25.74 21.48
N HIS A 35 12.87 -26.25 20.78
CA HIS A 35 12.93 -26.42 19.33
C HIS A 35 12.37 -25.18 18.63
N VAL A 36 13.19 -24.56 17.81
CA VAL A 36 12.84 -23.36 17.02
C VAL A 36 13.31 -23.58 15.59
N ILE A 37 12.54 -23.06 14.64
CA ILE A 37 12.90 -23.00 13.23
C ILE A 37 12.85 -21.55 12.74
N THR A 38 13.56 -21.26 11.65
CA THR A 38 13.41 -20.03 10.87
C THR A 38 12.65 -20.31 9.57
N LEU A 39 11.82 -19.37 9.15
CA LEU A 39 10.98 -19.45 7.95
C LEU A 39 11.35 -18.32 6.98
N GLY A 40 12.65 -18.24 6.68
CA GLY A 40 13.22 -17.23 5.79
C GLY A 40 13.19 -15.81 6.37
N GLU A 41 13.70 -14.89 5.56
CA GLU A 41 13.72 -13.46 5.84
C GLU A 41 12.74 -12.67 4.96
N ARG A 42 12.31 -11.52 5.46
CA ARG A 42 11.54 -10.53 4.72
C ARG A 42 12.31 -9.20 4.71
N ASP A 43 12.27 -8.50 3.59
CA ASP A 43 12.66 -7.11 3.50
C ASP A 43 11.44 -6.23 3.69
N CYS A 44 11.47 -5.38 4.71
CA CYS A 44 10.41 -4.43 5.03
C CYS A 44 10.91 -2.98 4.93
N SER A 45 11.89 -2.71 4.09
CA SER A 45 12.58 -1.41 4.00
C SER A 45 11.72 -0.33 3.37
N LEU A 46 10.68 -0.68 2.60
CA LEU A 46 9.80 0.30 1.98
C LEU A 46 8.80 0.83 3.00
N GLN A 47 9.27 1.82 3.76
CA GLN A 47 8.55 2.44 4.86
C GLN A 47 8.37 3.94 4.63
N ARG A 48 7.27 4.49 5.14
CA ARG A 48 7.07 5.94 5.25
C ARG A 48 6.86 6.28 6.72
N ARG A 49 7.65 7.21 7.27
CA ARG A 49 7.56 7.60 8.70
C ARG A 49 7.53 6.37 9.63
N ASN A 50 8.39 5.39 9.33
CA ASN A 50 8.50 4.11 10.04
C ASN A 50 7.27 3.19 9.97
N GLN A 51 6.33 3.45 9.05
CA GLN A 51 5.22 2.56 8.74
C GLN A 51 5.55 1.75 7.48
N LYS A 52 5.55 0.43 7.58
CA LYS A 52 5.81 -0.48 6.45
C LYS A 52 4.66 -0.37 5.44
N ILE A 53 5.00 -0.27 4.14
CA ILE A 53 4.03 -0.10 3.04
C ILE A 53 4.12 -1.25 2.04
N VAL A 54 5.34 -1.73 1.78
CA VAL A 54 5.63 -2.84 0.88
C VAL A 54 6.66 -3.74 1.53
N GLU A 55 6.43 -5.04 1.47
CA GLU A 55 7.29 -6.07 2.03
C GLU A 55 7.53 -7.16 0.98
N GLU A 56 8.71 -7.75 0.98
CA GLU A 56 9.03 -8.82 0.04
C GLU A 56 9.92 -9.92 0.64
N THR A 57 9.81 -11.12 0.08
CA THR A 57 10.64 -12.26 0.44
C THR A 57 10.92 -13.13 -0.80
N PRO A 58 12.12 -13.72 -0.92
CA PRO A 58 13.32 -13.46 -0.12
C PRO A 58 13.84 -12.03 -0.26
N ALA A 59 14.63 -11.56 0.70
CA ALA A 59 15.16 -10.20 0.65
C ALA A 59 16.16 -10.04 -0.53
N PRO A 60 16.00 -9.02 -1.39
CA PRO A 60 16.83 -8.85 -2.58
C PRO A 60 18.27 -8.51 -2.20
N ASN A 61 19.23 -8.83 -3.07
CA ASN A 61 20.63 -8.38 -2.93
C ASN A 61 21.28 -8.69 -1.56
N LEU A 62 20.83 -9.73 -0.86
CA LEU A 62 21.53 -10.32 0.28
C LEU A 62 22.35 -11.51 -0.18
N THR A 63 23.63 -11.54 0.21
CA THR A 63 24.51 -12.69 -0.01
C THR A 63 24.06 -13.87 0.84
N ASP A 64 24.40 -15.09 0.42
CA ASP A 64 24.06 -16.30 1.18
C ASP A 64 24.74 -16.34 2.55
N ASP A 65 25.94 -15.76 2.68
CA ASP A 65 26.63 -15.61 3.97
C ASP A 65 25.81 -14.76 4.94
N VAL A 66 25.40 -13.55 4.53
CA VAL A 66 24.62 -12.64 5.37
C VAL A 66 23.27 -13.28 5.72
N ARG A 67 22.60 -13.92 4.76
CA ARG A 67 21.33 -14.63 5.00
C ARG A 67 21.50 -15.75 6.02
N SER A 68 22.53 -16.59 5.88
CA SER A 68 22.81 -17.67 6.82
C SER A 68 23.08 -17.12 8.23
N ARG A 69 23.87 -16.04 8.35
CA ARG A 69 24.17 -15.40 9.64
C ARG A 69 22.93 -14.77 10.30
N LEU A 70 22.04 -14.16 9.52
CA LEU A 70 20.75 -13.62 9.98
C LEU A 70 19.87 -14.74 10.56
N HIS A 71 19.70 -15.83 9.80
CA HIS A 71 18.87 -16.96 10.22
C HIS A 71 19.45 -17.66 11.45
N ASP A 72 20.76 -17.87 11.49
CA ASP A 72 21.46 -18.47 12.64
C ASP A 72 21.37 -17.59 13.89
N ALA A 73 21.52 -16.26 13.76
CA ALA A 73 21.30 -15.33 14.87
C ALA A 73 19.87 -15.40 15.42
N ALA A 74 18.88 -15.43 14.52
CA ALA A 74 17.47 -15.54 14.89
C ALA A 74 17.17 -16.87 15.60
N LEU A 75 17.67 -17.98 15.04
CA LEU A 75 17.53 -19.32 15.60
C LEU A 75 18.12 -19.42 17.01
N ARG A 76 19.34 -18.91 17.21
CA ARG A 76 20.00 -18.91 18.52
C ARG A 76 19.21 -18.14 19.57
N LEU A 77 18.74 -16.94 19.23
CA LEU A 77 17.99 -16.10 20.16
C LEU A 77 16.65 -16.76 20.52
N GLY A 78 15.92 -17.28 19.53
CA GLY A 78 14.67 -18.02 19.78
C GLY A 78 14.89 -19.27 20.63
N THR A 79 15.93 -20.05 20.34
CA THR A 79 16.29 -21.27 21.10
C THR A 79 16.63 -20.95 22.54
N LEU A 80 17.48 -19.92 22.78
CA LEU A 80 17.86 -19.47 24.11
C LEU A 80 16.64 -19.05 24.94
N ALA A 81 15.70 -18.35 24.31
CA ALA A 81 14.47 -17.90 24.95
C ALA A 81 13.44 -19.01 25.17
N LYS A 82 13.69 -20.24 24.66
CA LYS A 82 12.68 -21.30 24.53
C LYS A 82 11.39 -20.73 23.92
N TYR A 83 11.55 -20.03 22.81
CA TYR A 83 10.47 -19.27 22.20
C TYR A 83 9.29 -20.18 21.84
N ARG A 84 8.06 -19.67 22.00
CA ARG A 84 6.83 -20.42 21.73
C ARG A 84 5.96 -19.67 20.73
N SER A 85 5.41 -20.39 19.75
CA SER A 85 4.57 -19.87 18.67
C SER A 85 5.35 -19.03 17.65
N ALA A 86 4.66 -18.19 16.87
CA ALA A 86 5.27 -17.34 15.86
C ALA A 86 5.86 -16.06 16.47
N GLY A 87 7.06 -15.70 16.03
CA GLY A 87 7.72 -14.44 16.37
C GLY A 87 8.63 -13.98 15.26
N THR A 88 9.03 -12.71 15.31
CA THR A 88 9.95 -12.14 14.32
C THR A 88 11.08 -11.44 15.02
N ILE A 89 12.30 -11.64 14.51
CA ILE A 89 13.48 -10.89 14.93
C ILE A 89 13.82 -9.90 13.84
N GLU A 90 13.78 -8.62 14.18
CA GLU A 90 14.05 -7.52 13.26
C GLU A 90 15.51 -7.09 13.38
N PHE A 91 16.09 -6.74 12.23
CA PHE A 91 17.46 -6.29 12.09
C PHE A 91 17.53 -5.03 11.23
N VAL A 92 18.45 -4.15 11.60
CA VAL A 92 18.92 -3.08 10.72
C VAL A 92 20.10 -3.63 9.92
N TYR A 93 20.00 -3.62 8.60
CA TYR A 93 21.08 -4.02 7.70
C TYR A 93 21.76 -2.80 7.07
N ASP A 94 23.05 -2.63 7.35
CA ASP A 94 23.90 -1.59 6.78
C ASP A 94 24.41 -2.05 5.41
N ARG A 95 23.89 -1.41 4.35
CA ARG A 95 24.24 -1.75 2.97
C ARG A 95 25.71 -1.45 2.63
N THR A 96 26.33 -0.49 3.31
CA THR A 96 27.70 -0.05 3.05
C THR A 96 28.69 -1.07 3.59
N ASN A 97 28.49 -1.52 4.83
CA ASN A 97 29.38 -2.46 5.50
C ASN A 97 28.97 -3.92 5.31
N GLN A 98 27.78 -4.19 4.76
CA GLN A 98 27.17 -5.52 4.66
C GLN A 98 27.02 -6.23 6.01
N GLU A 99 26.77 -5.45 7.06
CA GLU A 99 26.60 -5.92 8.43
C GLU A 99 25.16 -5.69 8.89
N PHE A 100 24.67 -6.56 9.77
CA PHE A 100 23.36 -6.42 10.37
C PHE A 100 23.46 -6.30 11.89
N TYR A 101 22.50 -5.59 12.47
CA TYR A 101 22.41 -5.31 13.89
C TYR A 101 21.01 -5.63 14.38
N PHE A 102 20.91 -6.30 15.52
CA PHE A 102 19.63 -6.58 16.17
C PHE A 102 18.89 -5.28 16.46
N LEU A 103 17.58 -5.24 16.17
CA LEU A 103 16.71 -4.12 16.49
C LEU A 103 15.72 -4.52 17.59
N GLU A 104 14.83 -5.46 17.30
CA GLU A 104 13.82 -5.90 18.26
C GLU A 104 13.32 -7.33 17.99
N VAL A 105 12.55 -7.86 18.94
CA VAL A 105 11.76 -9.07 18.74
C VAL A 105 10.28 -8.71 18.83
N ASN A 106 9.57 -8.93 17.74
CA ASN A 106 8.11 -8.89 17.74
C ASN A 106 7.59 -10.22 18.29
N CYS A 107 7.11 -10.19 19.54
CA CYS A 107 6.62 -11.38 20.25
C CYS A 107 5.20 -11.81 19.85
N ARG A 108 4.91 -11.74 18.55
CA ARG A 108 3.59 -11.98 17.94
C ARG A 108 3.75 -12.24 16.44
N LEU A 109 2.68 -12.71 15.81
CA LEU A 109 2.55 -12.70 14.36
C LEU A 109 2.55 -11.25 13.83
N GLN A 110 3.12 -11.07 12.64
CA GLN A 110 3.19 -9.79 11.95
C GLN A 110 2.20 -9.70 10.79
N VAL A 111 1.98 -8.47 10.31
CA VAL A 111 1.00 -8.16 9.27
C VAL A 111 1.40 -8.85 7.95
N GLU A 112 2.69 -8.81 7.66
CA GLU A 112 3.41 -9.29 6.48
C GLU A 112 3.75 -10.80 6.51
N HIS A 113 3.17 -11.58 7.43
CA HIS A 113 3.34 -13.04 7.42
C HIS A 113 2.84 -13.76 6.13
N PRO A 114 1.86 -13.25 5.36
CA PRO A 114 1.38 -13.95 4.16
C PRO A 114 2.43 -14.16 3.08
N ILE A 115 3.44 -13.28 2.96
CA ILE A 115 4.50 -13.49 1.96
C ILE A 115 5.41 -14.66 2.34
N THR A 116 5.61 -14.91 3.64
CA THR A 116 6.27 -16.12 4.12
C THR A 116 5.41 -17.36 3.84
N GLU A 117 4.11 -17.31 4.16
CA GLU A 117 3.18 -18.39 3.85
C GLU A 117 3.18 -18.74 2.36
N ALA A 118 3.18 -17.73 1.49
CA ALA A 118 3.14 -17.91 0.05
C ALA A 118 4.36 -18.65 -0.51
N ILE A 119 5.58 -18.37 -0.02
CA ILE A 119 6.78 -19.04 -0.51
C ILE A 119 7.01 -20.41 0.11
N PHE A 120 6.48 -20.67 1.31
CA PHE A 120 6.63 -21.96 2.00
C PHE A 120 5.43 -22.91 1.83
N ASP A 121 4.29 -22.40 1.34
CA ASP A 121 3.02 -23.14 1.26
C ASP A 121 2.58 -23.69 2.63
N ILE A 122 2.45 -22.77 3.60
CA ILE A 122 2.10 -23.06 4.99
C ILE A 122 1.03 -22.10 5.51
N ASP A 123 0.35 -22.47 6.59
CA ASP A 123 -0.54 -21.60 7.36
C ASP A 123 0.04 -21.40 8.77
N LEU A 124 0.55 -20.20 9.03
CA LEU A 124 1.17 -19.87 10.30
C LEU A 124 0.13 -19.76 11.41
N VAL A 125 -1.07 -19.28 11.11
CA VAL A 125 -2.15 -19.16 12.10
C VAL A 125 -2.61 -20.55 12.55
N GLU A 126 -2.75 -21.49 11.61
CA GLU A 126 -3.03 -22.91 11.92
C GLU A 126 -1.97 -23.49 12.86
N TRP A 127 -0.69 -23.24 12.60
CA TRP A 127 0.40 -23.72 13.46
C TRP A 127 0.32 -23.11 14.86
N MET A 128 0.05 -21.81 14.95
CA MET A 128 -0.10 -21.11 16.23
C MET A 128 -1.25 -21.70 17.05
N VAL A 129 -2.42 -21.90 16.44
CA VAL A 129 -3.62 -22.46 17.10
C VAL A 129 -3.39 -23.93 17.50
N SER A 130 -2.79 -24.73 16.61
CA SER A 130 -2.48 -26.15 16.89
C SER A 130 -1.52 -26.30 18.07
N LEU A 131 -0.46 -25.50 18.12
CA LEU A 131 0.48 -25.48 19.24
C LEU A 131 -0.19 -25.00 20.53
N ALA A 132 -1.08 -24.02 20.44
CA ALA A 132 -1.85 -23.53 21.59
C ALA A 132 -2.75 -24.62 22.19
N ALA A 133 -3.31 -25.50 21.35
CA ALA A 133 -4.12 -26.65 21.75
C ALA A 133 -3.30 -27.84 22.30
N GLY A 134 -1.97 -27.74 22.38
CA GLY A 134 -1.10 -28.82 22.88
C GLY A 134 -0.74 -29.87 21.84
N HIS A 135 -1.07 -29.65 20.57
CA HIS A 135 -0.58 -30.49 19.49
C HIS A 135 0.78 -29.97 19.03
N PRO A 136 1.86 -30.79 19.08
CA PRO A 136 3.12 -30.39 18.47
C PRO A 136 2.86 -30.17 16.98
N ALA A 137 3.17 -28.97 16.48
CA ALA A 137 3.03 -28.68 15.06
C ALA A 137 3.99 -29.62 14.33
N LYS A 138 3.49 -30.73 13.76
CA LYS A 138 4.33 -31.71 13.02
C LYS A 138 5.19 -31.01 11.96
N ALA A 139 4.69 -29.89 11.44
CA ALA A 139 5.38 -29.03 10.49
C ALA A 139 6.67 -28.37 11.02
N LEU A 140 6.83 -28.21 12.35
CA LEU A 140 8.10 -27.76 12.97
C LEU A 140 9.27 -28.73 12.71
N TYR A 141 8.96 -30.00 12.46
CA TYR A 141 9.96 -31.05 12.24
C TYR A 141 10.07 -31.43 10.77
N ASN A 142 9.23 -30.86 9.91
CA ASN A 142 9.24 -31.09 8.47
C ASN A 142 8.84 -29.80 7.74
N VAL A 143 9.74 -28.82 7.79
CA VAL A 143 9.53 -27.50 7.17
C VAL A 143 9.65 -27.64 5.65
N PRO A 144 8.65 -27.17 4.87
CA PRO A 144 8.76 -27.15 3.41
C PRO A 144 9.96 -26.32 2.93
N THR A 145 10.47 -26.61 1.73
CA THR A 145 11.45 -25.75 1.09
C THR A 145 10.76 -24.55 0.47
N SER A 146 11.28 -23.34 0.70
CA SER A 146 10.75 -22.13 0.07
C SER A 146 10.89 -22.18 -1.45
N ARG A 147 9.92 -21.58 -2.16
CA ARG A 147 9.89 -21.51 -3.62
C ARG A 147 9.48 -20.13 -4.10
N GLY A 148 10.23 -19.61 -5.07
CA GLY A 148 9.91 -18.36 -5.73
C GLY A 148 10.10 -17.12 -4.85
N ALA A 149 9.29 -16.10 -5.09
CA ALA A 149 9.29 -14.85 -4.34
C ALA A 149 7.86 -14.34 -4.16
N ALA A 150 7.62 -13.63 -3.06
CA ALA A 150 6.34 -13.02 -2.77
C ALA A 150 6.50 -11.56 -2.35
N ILE A 151 5.50 -10.74 -2.69
CA ILE A 151 5.43 -9.32 -2.37
C ILE A 151 4.05 -9.04 -1.79
N GLU A 152 4.02 -8.27 -0.71
CA GLU A 152 2.82 -7.70 -0.11
C GLU A 152 2.84 -6.19 -0.25
N VAL A 153 1.66 -5.60 -0.47
CA VAL A 153 1.45 -4.17 -0.35
C VAL A 153 0.26 -3.89 0.56
N ARG A 154 0.39 -2.83 1.37
CA ARG A 154 -0.66 -2.38 2.28
C ARG A 154 -1.52 -1.30 1.64
N LEU A 155 -2.74 -1.67 1.29
CA LEU A 155 -3.74 -0.77 0.75
C LEU A 155 -4.49 -0.10 1.90
N CYS A 156 -4.35 1.22 2.02
CA CYS A 156 -4.87 2.00 3.13
C CYS A 156 -5.82 3.11 2.65
N SER A 157 -6.80 3.46 3.49
CA SER A 157 -7.68 4.62 3.33
C SER A 157 -6.96 5.91 3.71
N GLU A 158 -6.00 6.30 2.88
CA GLU A 158 -5.16 7.48 3.07
C GLU A 158 -5.07 8.27 1.77
N GLU A 159 -4.83 9.58 1.88
CA GLU A 159 -4.71 10.49 0.74
C GLU A 159 -3.25 10.94 0.55
N PRO A 160 -2.48 10.31 -0.36
CA PRO A 160 -1.03 10.56 -0.46
C PRO A 160 -0.67 12.01 -0.80
N VAL A 161 -1.53 12.72 -1.55
CA VAL A 161 -1.34 14.13 -1.91
C VAL A 161 -1.46 15.09 -0.73
N HIS A 162 -2.21 14.72 0.31
CA HIS A 162 -2.41 15.49 1.53
C HIS A 162 -1.70 14.83 2.72
N ASP A 163 -0.44 14.48 2.52
CA ASP A 163 0.43 13.87 3.54
C ASP A 163 -0.16 12.60 4.18
N PHE A 164 -0.84 11.78 3.37
CA PHE A 164 -1.46 10.52 3.78
C PHE A 164 -2.47 10.72 4.92
N ARG A 165 -3.20 11.84 4.87
CA ARG A 165 -4.33 12.06 5.78
C ARG A 165 -5.32 10.89 5.65
N PRO A 166 -5.80 10.31 6.77
CA PRO A 166 -6.82 9.26 6.72
C PRO A 166 -8.09 9.73 6.01
N SER A 167 -8.71 8.82 5.26
CA SER A 167 -9.97 8.98 4.57
C SER A 167 -11.00 8.04 5.18
N SER A 168 -12.22 8.53 5.42
CA SER A 168 -13.32 7.78 6.01
C SER A 168 -14.58 8.00 5.18
N GLY A 169 -15.52 7.05 5.24
CA GLY A 169 -16.73 7.08 4.42
C GLY A 169 -17.11 5.69 3.90
N THR A 170 -18.01 5.66 2.94
CA THR A 170 -18.54 4.41 2.38
C THR A 170 -17.80 4.00 1.11
N LEU A 171 -17.43 2.73 1.02
CA LEU A 171 -16.95 2.13 -0.21
C LEU A 171 -18.12 1.74 -1.09
N HIS A 172 -18.25 2.38 -2.25
CA HIS A 172 -19.29 2.10 -3.25
C HIS A 172 -18.90 0.98 -4.20
N GLU A 173 -17.60 0.81 -4.46
CA GLU A 173 -17.06 -0.28 -5.27
C GLU A 173 -15.78 -0.81 -4.61
N VAL A 174 -15.71 -2.13 -4.47
CA VAL A 174 -14.57 -2.90 -3.98
C VAL A 174 -14.37 -4.05 -4.96
N LEU A 175 -13.34 -3.92 -5.80
CA LEU A 175 -12.96 -4.93 -6.77
C LEU A 175 -11.49 -5.27 -6.58
N PHE A 176 -11.23 -6.56 -6.35
CA PHE A 176 -9.89 -7.13 -6.34
C PHE A 176 -9.77 -8.20 -7.44
N PRO A 177 -8.59 -8.39 -8.03
CA PRO A 177 -8.34 -9.49 -8.96
C PRO A 177 -8.41 -10.84 -8.24
N SER A 178 -9.04 -11.84 -8.87
CA SER A 178 -9.30 -13.15 -8.26
C SER A 178 -8.10 -14.11 -8.24
N ASN A 179 -7.03 -13.79 -8.95
CA ASN A 179 -5.85 -14.65 -9.13
C ASN A 179 -4.68 -14.30 -8.20
N VAL A 180 -4.93 -13.50 -7.16
CA VAL A 180 -3.98 -13.13 -6.13
C VAL A 180 -4.63 -13.30 -4.76
N ARG A 181 -3.80 -13.49 -3.72
CA ARG A 181 -4.31 -13.52 -2.35
C ARG A 181 -4.58 -12.09 -1.90
N VAL A 182 -5.76 -11.85 -1.36
CA VAL A 182 -6.12 -10.57 -0.74
C VAL A 182 -6.70 -10.85 0.64
N ASP A 183 -5.95 -10.45 1.66
CA ASP A 183 -6.44 -10.49 3.03
C ASP A 183 -7.13 -9.15 3.30
N THR A 184 -8.46 -9.16 3.41
CA THR A 184 -9.26 -7.94 3.55
C THR A 184 -10.51 -8.17 4.40
N TRP A 185 -11.06 -7.07 4.93
CA TRP A 185 -12.32 -7.04 5.68
C TRP A 185 -13.40 -6.21 4.98
N ILE A 186 -13.07 -5.57 3.84
CA ILE A 186 -13.96 -4.65 3.14
C ILE A 186 -14.70 -5.32 1.98
N THR A 187 -15.93 -4.85 1.74
CA THR A 187 -16.79 -5.20 0.59
C THR A 187 -17.55 -3.96 0.10
N ASN A 188 -18.27 -4.06 -1.02
CA ASN A 188 -19.23 -3.03 -1.43
C ASN A 188 -20.18 -2.68 -0.26
N GLY A 189 -20.36 -1.38 -0.01
CA GLY A 189 -21.18 -0.84 1.07
C GLY A 189 -20.47 -0.72 2.43
N THR A 190 -19.22 -1.15 2.55
CA THR A 190 -18.50 -1.05 3.84
C THR A 190 -18.25 0.41 4.22
N GLU A 191 -18.52 0.75 5.48
CA GLU A 191 -18.21 2.06 6.06
C GLU A 191 -16.88 2.01 6.80
N VAL A 192 -15.91 2.81 6.33
CA VAL A 192 -14.58 2.93 6.92
C VAL A 192 -14.59 4.07 7.93
N SER A 193 -14.37 3.74 9.20
CA SER A 193 -14.37 4.71 10.31
C SER A 193 -13.02 5.43 10.48
N PRO A 194 -12.99 6.63 11.08
CA PRO A 194 -11.74 7.32 11.41
C PRO A 194 -11.12 6.89 12.75
N TYR A 195 -11.67 5.89 13.45
CA TYR A 195 -11.31 5.59 14.84
C TYR A 195 -10.13 4.62 15.00
N TYR A 196 -9.85 3.83 13.98
CA TYR A 196 -8.84 2.78 13.99
C TYR A 196 -7.82 2.99 12.87
N ASP A 197 -6.98 1.97 12.65
CA ASP A 197 -5.99 1.95 11.59
C ASP A 197 -6.62 2.05 10.19
N SER A 198 -5.86 2.61 9.23
CA SER A 198 -6.30 2.89 7.86
C SER A 198 -6.22 1.68 6.92
N LEU A 199 -5.74 0.52 7.35
CA LEU A 199 -5.57 -0.68 6.52
C LEU A 199 -6.92 -1.23 6.02
N LEU A 200 -7.07 -1.26 4.70
CA LEU A 200 -8.25 -1.82 4.01
C LEU A 200 -8.00 -3.25 3.56
N ALA A 201 -6.83 -3.49 2.97
CA ALA A 201 -6.46 -4.78 2.42
C ALA A 201 -4.95 -4.94 2.36
N LYS A 202 -4.51 -6.20 2.40
CA LYS A 202 -3.17 -6.60 1.99
C LYS A 202 -3.29 -7.33 0.67
N VAL A 203 -2.62 -6.85 -0.36
CA VAL A 203 -2.57 -7.53 -1.67
C VAL A 203 -1.27 -8.30 -1.73
N ILE A 204 -1.35 -9.61 -1.91
CA ILE A 204 -0.22 -10.53 -1.83
C ILE A 204 -0.09 -11.30 -3.13
N VAL A 205 1.09 -11.26 -3.73
CA VAL A 205 1.40 -12.00 -4.95
C VAL A 205 2.58 -12.93 -4.74
N HIS A 206 2.53 -14.08 -5.42
CA HIS A 206 3.61 -15.07 -5.48
C HIS A 206 4.00 -15.28 -6.93
N GLY A 207 5.30 -15.32 -7.22
CA GLY A 207 5.85 -15.62 -8.53
C GLY A 207 7.05 -16.57 -8.43
N ASN A 208 7.45 -17.18 -9.54
CA ASN A 208 8.59 -18.12 -9.55
C ASN A 208 9.93 -17.44 -9.26
N ASN A 209 9.98 -16.11 -9.37
CA ASN A 209 11.11 -15.27 -9.00
C ASN A 209 10.60 -13.85 -8.70
N ARG A 210 11.50 -13.01 -8.18
CA ARG A 210 11.19 -11.63 -7.79
C ARG A 210 10.65 -10.78 -8.95
N LYS A 211 11.21 -10.91 -10.15
CA LYS A 211 10.74 -10.14 -11.32
C LYS A 211 9.30 -10.48 -11.65
N GLU A 212 8.95 -11.78 -11.67
CA GLU A 212 7.58 -12.21 -11.89
C GLU A 212 6.64 -11.72 -10.79
N ALA A 213 7.06 -11.76 -9.52
CA ALA A 213 6.27 -11.23 -8.41
C ALA A 213 5.99 -9.73 -8.58
N ILE A 214 6.97 -8.92 -8.98
CA ILE A 214 6.78 -7.49 -9.27
C ILE A 214 5.75 -7.30 -10.40
N GLU A 215 5.91 -8.00 -11.52
CA GLU A 215 4.98 -7.90 -12.66
C GLU A 215 3.56 -8.32 -12.28
N ARG A 216 3.42 -9.35 -11.42
CA ARG A 216 2.11 -9.77 -10.88
C ARG A 216 1.52 -8.71 -9.96
N MET A 217 2.33 -8.08 -9.11
CA MET A 217 1.86 -6.99 -8.23
C MET A 217 1.38 -5.79 -9.05
N GLN A 218 2.12 -5.40 -10.09
CA GLN A 218 1.73 -4.33 -10.99
C GLN A 218 0.35 -4.59 -11.62
N ARG A 219 0.17 -5.80 -12.20
CA ARG A 219 -1.13 -6.21 -12.77
C ARG A 219 -2.23 -6.26 -11.71
N ALA A 220 -1.93 -6.73 -10.50
CA ALA A 220 -2.91 -6.82 -9.44
C ALA A 220 -3.43 -5.45 -9.00
N LEU A 221 -2.53 -4.48 -8.84
CA LEU A 221 -2.87 -3.11 -8.50
C LEU A 221 -3.58 -2.37 -9.63
N GLU A 222 -3.25 -2.64 -10.89
CA GLU A 222 -3.97 -2.11 -12.06
C GLU A 222 -5.45 -2.56 -12.07
N HIS A 223 -5.71 -3.83 -11.75
CA HIS A 223 -7.06 -4.41 -11.73
C HIS A 223 -7.80 -4.23 -10.39
N THR A 224 -7.17 -3.61 -9.40
CA THR A 224 -7.83 -3.24 -8.13
C THR A 224 -8.59 -1.93 -8.31
N ARG A 225 -9.86 -1.88 -7.87
CA ARG A 225 -10.69 -0.66 -7.89
C ARG A 225 -11.37 -0.49 -6.54
N LEU A 226 -11.13 0.66 -5.91
CA LEU A 226 -11.82 1.10 -4.70
C LEU A 226 -12.43 2.48 -4.96
N ILE A 227 -13.75 2.59 -4.86
CA ILE A 227 -14.48 3.85 -5.10
C ILE A 227 -15.26 4.23 -3.84
N GLY A 228 -15.23 5.50 -3.48
CA GLY A 228 -16.04 6.09 -2.40
C GLY A 228 -15.23 6.86 -1.35
N ILE A 229 -13.98 6.46 -1.13
CA ILE A 229 -13.02 7.16 -0.26
C ILE A 229 -11.65 7.26 -0.94
N SER A 230 -10.79 8.17 -0.47
CA SER A 230 -9.41 8.27 -0.95
C SER A 230 -8.59 7.08 -0.43
N THR A 231 -7.69 6.57 -1.27
CA THR A 231 -6.80 5.45 -0.92
C THR A 231 -5.38 5.69 -1.42
N ASN A 232 -4.41 4.97 -0.86
CA ASN A 232 -3.03 5.00 -1.33
C ASN A 232 -2.80 4.13 -2.60
N LEU A 233 -3.85 3.63 -3.25
CA LEU A 233 -3.73 2.69 -4.38
C LEU A 233 -2.86 3.22 -5.53
N ASP A 234 -3.08 4.47 -5.95
CA ASP A 234 -2.29 5.07 -7.03
C ASP A 234 -0.83 5.27 -6.62
N PHE A 235 -0.60 5.66 -5.36
CA PHE A 235 0.75 5.73 -4.80
C PHE A 235 1.45 4.37 -4.82
N LEU A 236 0.77 3.28 -4.45
CA LEU A 236 1.32 1.92 -4.51
C LEU A 236 1.70 1.53 -5.95
N ARG A 237 0.88 1.88 -6.94
CA ARG A 237 1.20 1.65 -8.37
C ARG A 237 2.51 2.34 -8.76
N HIS A 238 2.70 3.60 -8.35
CA HIS A 238 3.92 4.34 -8.63
C HIS A 238 5.15 3.77 -7.89
N VAL A 239 4.98 3.33 -6.63
CA VAL A 239 6.06 2.71 -5.85
C VAL A 239 6.52 1.40 -6.50
N ILE A 240 5.60 0.49 -6.81
CA ILE A 240 5.92 -0.80 -7.43
C ILE A 240 6.47 -0.62 -8.84
N GLY A 241 6.05 0.42 -9.57
CA GLY A 241 6.60 0.79 -10.87
C GLY A 241 7.99 1.43 -10.84
N SER A 242 8.56 1.71 -9.66
CA SER A 242 9.82 2.44 -9.54
C SER A 242 11.06 1.58 -9.86
N SER A 243 12.15 2.28 -10.21
CA SER A 243 13.46 1.64 -10.49
C SER A 243 14.11 1.05 -9.24
N PHE A 244 13.90 1.62 -8.05
CA PHE A 244 14.46 1.08 -6.81
C PHE A 244 13.79 -0.25 -6.41
N VAL A 245 12.48 -0.40 -6.66
CA VAL A 245 11.80 -1.71 -6.52
C VAL A 245 12.38 -2.68 -7.53
N THR A 246 12.42 -2.33 -8.82
CA THR A 246 12.91 -3.26 -9.87
C THR A 246 14.35 -3.71 -9.62
N SER A 247 15.24 -2.81 -9.19
CA SER A 247 16.65 -3.12 -8.91
C SER A 247 16.92 -3.76 -7.54
N GLY A 248 15.96 -3.73 -6.62
CA GLY A 248 16.14 -4.21 -5.24
C GLY A 248 17.06 -3.30 -4.40
N ASN A 249 17.25 -2.05 -4.82
CA ASN A 249 17.99 -1.03 -4.08
C ASN A 249 17.08 -0.35 -3.07
N LEU A 250 16.65 -1.12 -2.07
CA LEU A 250 15.71 -0.68 -1.05
C LEU A 250 16.44 -0.05 0.14
N SER A 251 15.78 0.88 0.81
CA SER A 251 16.27 1.57 2.01
C SER A 251 15.09 2.12 2.80
N THR A 252 15.18 2.19 4.12
CA THR A 252 14.15 2.75 5.03
C THR A 252 13.84 4.22 4.77
N LYS A 253 14.71 4.90 4.00
CA LYS A 253 14.56 6.30 3.62
C LYS A 253 14.01 6.51 2.22
N VAL A 254 13.96 5.49 1.37
CA VAL A 254 13.72 5.68 -0.07
C VAL A 254 12.39 6.38 -0.37
N LEU A 255 11.32 5.98 0.34
CA LEU A 255 10.00 6.59 0.14
C LEU A 255 9.88 8.00 0.72
N THR A 256 10.71 8.35 1.71
CA THR A 256 10.64 9.65 2.39
C THR A 256 11.54 10.68 1.71
N ASP A 257 12.76 10.29 1.35
CA ASP A 257 13.82 11.23 0.95
C ASP A 257 14.01 11.28 -0.58
N TYR A 258 13.73 10.18 -1.29
CA TYR A 258 14.10 10.03 -2.70
C TYR A 258 12.91 9.81 -3.64
N PHE A 259 11.77 9.36 -3.13
CA PHE A 259 10.58 9.13 -3.93
C PHE A 259 9.69 10.37 -4.00
N LYS A 260 9.44 10.87 -5.21
CA LYS A 260 8.51 11.98 -5.46
C LYS A 260 7.26 11.45 -6.14
N TYR A 261 6.20 11.31 -5.36
CA TYR A 261 4.88 10.97 -5.88
C TYR A 261 4.30 12.16 -6.65
N ARG A 262 3.82 11.90 -7.87
CA ARG A 262 3.13 12.87 -8.73
C ARG A 262 1.91 12.20 -9.34
N PRO A 263 0.70 12.41 -8.78
CA PRO A 263 -0.49 11.77 -9.33
C PRO A 263 -0.83 12.37 -10.69
N ASN A 264 -1.38 11.55 -11.58
CA ASN A 264 -2.06 12.08 -12.76
C ASN A 264 -3.48 12.51 -12.41
N ALA A 265 -3.59 13.64 -11.71
CA ALA A 265 -4.84 14.10 -11.12
C ALA A 265 -4.99 15.63 -11.09
N ILE A 266 -6.23 16.06 -10.90
CA ILE A 266 -6.59 17.43 -10.58
C ILE A 266 -6.95 17.48 -9.10
N GLU A 267 -6.43 18.46 -8.39
CA GLU A 267 -6.77 18.76 -7.00
C GLU A 267 -7.68 19.99 -6.94
N ILE A 268 -8.74 19.89 -6.13
CA ILE A 268 -9.70 20.97 -5.93
C ILE A 268 -9.22 21.83 -4.74
N LEU A 269 -8.68 23.01 -5.04
CA LEU A 269 -8.28 23.99 -4.01
C LEU A 269 -9.48 24.77 -3.47
N LYS A 270 -10.44 25.08 -4.35
CA LYS A 270 -11.76 25.64 -3.98
C LYS A 270 -12.82 25.01 -4.87
N PRO A 271 -13.97 24.59 -4.34
CA PRO A 271 -14.97 23.81 -5.08
C PRO A 271 -15.82 24.64 -6.06
N GLY A 272 -15.90 25.96 -5.91
CA GLY A 272 -16.95 26.77 -6.55
C GLY A 272 -18.31 26.56 -5.87
N THR A 273 -19.36 27.28 -6.29
CA THR A 273 -20.70 27.13 -5.68
C THR A 273 -21.29 25.74 -5.94
N TYR A 274 -21.26 25.28 -7.19
CA TYR A 274 -21.77 23.95 -7.54
C TYR A 274 -21.05 23.42 -8.78
N THR A 275 -20.01 22.63 -8.53
CA THR A 275 -19.19 21.97 -9.55
C THR A 275 -19.45 20.47 -9.51
N THR A 276 -19.89 19.91 -10.63
CA THR A 276 -20.22 18.48 -10.75
C THR A 276 -19.53 17.84 -11.94
N ILE A 277 -19.21 16.55 -11.83
CA ILE A 277 -18.78 15.76 -12.98
C ILE A 277 -20.04 15.35 -13.74
N GLN A 278 -20.07 15.62 -15.04
CA GLN A 278 -21.14 15.23 -15.95
C GLN A 278 -20.56 14.54 -17.18
N ASP A 279 -21.38 13.76 -17.88
CA ASP A 279 -21.11 13.21 -19.21
C ASP A 279 -22.36 13.35 -20.10
N TYR A 280 -22.20 13.12 -21.41
CA TYR A 280 -23.29 13.17 -22.37
C TYR A 280 -23.43 11.82 -23.09
N PRO A 281 -24.66 11.28 -23.29
CA PRO A 281 -25.97 11.86 -23.00
C PRO A 281 -26.46 11.65 -21.56
N GLY A 282 -25.59 11.24 -20.64
CA GLY A 282 -25.98 10.88 -19.28
C GLY A 282 -26.66 9.51 -19.19
N ARG A 283 -27.40 9.29 -18.10
CA ARG A 283 -28.06 8.02 -17.75
C ARG A 283 -29.43 7.87 -18.40
N VAL A 284 -29.47 7.78 -19.73
CA VAL A 284 -30.73 7.79 -20.51
C VAL A 284 -31.59 6.52 -20.40
N LYS A 285 -31.05 5.41 -19.88
CA LYS A 285 -31.70 4.08 -19.96
C LYS A 285 -32.76 3.79 -18.89
N PHE A 286 -32.93 4.65 -17.90
CA PHE A 286 -33.63 4.30 -16.66
C PHE A 286 -34.76 5.28 -16.31
N TRP A 287 -35.31 5.97 -17.32
CA TRP A 287 -36.36 6.97 -17.13
C TRP A 287 -37.66 6.35 -16.62
N ASP A 288 -37.99 5.14 -17.07
CA ASP A 288 -39.16 4.35 -16.67
C ASP A 288 -39.16 3.99 -15.18
N VAL A 289 -37.99 3.87 -14.57
CA VAL A 289 -37.81 3.63 -13.12
C VAL A 289 -37.51 4.92 -12.34
N GLY A 290 -37.68 6.09 -12.95
CA GLY A 290 -37.55 7.39 -12.29
C GLY A 290 -36.12 7.87 -12.07
N VAL A 291 -35.13 7.28 -12.76
CA VAL A 291 -33.75 7.77 -12.72
C VAL A 291 -33.55 8.78 -13.87
N PRO A 292 -33.29 10.07 -13.57
CA PRO A 292 -33.08 11.06 -14.60
C PRO A 292 -31.72 10.83 -15.29
N PRO A 293 -31.54 11.35 -16.53
CA PRO A 293 -30.27 11.24 -17.23
C PRO A 293 -29.13 11.96 -16.48
N SER A 294 -29.43 12.97 -15.67
CA SER A 294 -28.44 13.99 -15.29
C SER A 294 -27.76 14.52 -16.55
N GLY A 295 -26.44 14.50 -16.62
CA GLY A 295 -25.69 15.08 -17.72
C GLY A 295 -25.63 16.60 -17.60
N PRO A 296 -24.93 17.25 -18.55
CA PRO A 296 -24.80 18.70 -18.56
C PRO A 296 -26.15 19.37 -18.83
N MET A 297 -26.46 20.39 -18.04
CA MET A 297 -27.62 21.27 -18.21
C MET A 297 -27.56 22.02 -19.55
N ASP A 298 -26.37 22.47 -19.96
CA ASP A 298 -26.09 22.93 -21.33
C ASP A 298 -25.24 21.91 -22.09
N SER A 299 -25.93 20.95 -22.72
CA SER A 299 -25.27 19.91 -23.51
C SER A 299 -24.55 20.41 -24.76
N TYR A 300 -24.85 21.61 -25.27
CA TYR A 300 -24.16 22.14 -26.44
C TYR A 300 -22.79 22.67 -26.05
N ALA A 301 -22.73 23.54 -25.03
CA ALA A 301 -21.47 24.03 -24.50
C ALA A 301 -20.58 22.89 -24.01
N PHE A 302 -21.13 21.95 -23.24
CA PHE A 302 -20.36 20.81 -22.73
C PHE A 302 -19.70 19.98 -23.84
N ARG A 303 -20.45 19.62 -24.89
CA ARG A 303 -19.89 18.90 -26.04
C ARG A 303 -18.89 19.72 -26.83
N LEU A 304 -19.09 21.04 -26.94
CA LEU A 304 -18.11 21.93 -27.56
C LEU A 304 -16.80 21.96 -26.78
N ALA A 305 -16.84 22.04 -25.44
CA ALA A 305 -15.64 21.95 -24.60
C ALA A 305 -14.85 20.66 -24.85
N ASN A 306 -15.54 19.51 -24.84
CA ASN A 306 -14.91 18.22 -25.19
C ASN A 306 -14.31 18.24 -26.59
N ARG A 307 -15.03 18.77 -27.58
CA ARG A 307 -14.56 18.82 -28.97
C ARG A 307 -13.32 19.70 -29.14
N LEU A 308 -13.22 20.81 -28.41
CA LEU A 308 -12.08 21.74 -28.45
C LEU A 308 -10.78 21.10 -27.97
N VAL A 309 -10.85 20.18 -27.01
CA VAL A 309 -9.68 19.43 -26.51
C VAL A 309 -9.49 18.08 -27.20
N GLY A 310 -10.33 17.75 -28.20
CA GLY A 310 -10.23 16.50 -28.97
C GLY A 310 -10.76 15.26 -28.25
N ASN A 311 -11.55 15.43 -27.19
CA ASN A 311 -12.20 14.32 -26.49
C ASN A 311 -13.31 13.68 -27.33
N THR A 312 -13.67 12.44 -26.98
CA THR A 312 -14.90 11.79 -27.45
C THR A 312 -16.13 12.49 -26.87
N GLU A 313 -17.30 12.33 -27.51
CA GLU A 313 -18.53 12.99 -27.05
C GLU A 313 -19.01 12.52 -25.67
N ASP A 314 -18.67 11.29 -25.28
CA ASP A 314 -19.01 10.64 -24.01
C ASP A 314 -17.98 10.90 -22.90
N ALA A 315 -16.92 11.67 -23.17
CA ALA A 315 -15.94 12.01 -22.16
C ALA A 315 -16.57 12.85 -21.04
N ALA A 316 -16.28 12.48 -19.79
CA ALA A 316 -16.72 13.24 -18.63
C ALA A 316 -15.99 14.60 -18.53
N GLY A 317 -16.68 15.59 -17.99
CA GLY A 317 -16.19 16.95 -17.81
C GLY A 317 -16.81 17.61 -16.58
N LEU A 318 -16.36 18.82 -16.27
CA LEU A 318 -16.88 19.59 -15.14
C LEU A 318 -17.97 20.55 -15.61
N GLU A 319 -19.15 20.44 -15.03
CA GLU A 319 -20.18 21.47 -15.08
C GLU A 319 -20.06 22.37 -13.85
N CYS A 320 -19.88 23.67 -14.09
CA CYS A 320 -19.72 24.69 -13.04
C CYS A 320 -20.90 25.66 -13.06
N THR A 321 -21.53 25.88 -11.91
CA THR A 321 -22.70 26.76 -11.79
C THR A 321 -22.40 27.96 -10.89
N LEU A 322 -22.79 29.16 -11.34
CA LEU A 322 -22.53 30.47 -10.72
C LEU A 322 -21.05 30.89 -10.70
N ASP A 323 -20.20 30.16 -9.99
CA ASP A 323 -18.75 30.36 -9.95
C ASP A 323 -18.01 29.02 -10.02
N GLY A 324 -16.89 29.04 -10.75
CA GLY A 324 -16.08 27.86 -11.01
C GLY A 324 -15.07 27.53 -9.89
N PRO A 325 -14.49 26.32 -9.94
CA PRO A 325 -13.52 25.87 -8.97
C PRO A 325 -12.14 26.52 -9.18
N PHE A 326 -11.32 26.48 -8.13
CA PHE A 326 -9.87 26.69 -8.24
C PHE A 326 -9.21 25.33 -8.24
N LEU A 327 -8.53 25.00 -9.33
CA LEU A 327 -7.97 23.68 -9.58
C LEU A 327 -6.45 23.76 -9.65
N TYR A 328 -5.78 22.77 -9.04
CA TYR A 328 -4.36 22.53 -9.21
C TYR A 328 -4.16 21.27 -10.04
N PHE A 329 -3.41 21.38 -11.13
CA PHE A 329 -3.10 20.26 -12.01
C PHE A 329 -1.74 19.69 -11.62
N HIS A 330 -1.70 18.43 -11.18
CA HIS A 330 -0.46 17.75 -10.82
C HIS A 330 0.37 17.34 -12.06
N THR A 331 -0.27 17.29 -13.22
CA THR A 331 0.32 16.96 -14.53
C THR A 331 -0.10 17.96 -15.59
N SER A 332 0.71 18.10 -16.64
CA SER A 332 0.38 18.95 -17.79
C SER A 332 -0.83 18.38 -18.54
N ASN A 333 -1.83 19.22 -18.80
CA ASN A 333 -3.06 18.87 -19.51
C ASN A 333 -3.47 20.02 -20.43
N THR A 334 -4.26 19.69 -21.46
CA THR A 334 -4.96 20.68 -22.30
C THR A 334 -6.38 20.86 -21.76
N ILE A 335 -6.80 22.11 -21.60
CA ILE A 335 -8.11 22.47 -21.05
C ILE A 335 -8.86 23.41 -22.01
N ALA A 336 -10.18 23.34 -22.01
CA ALA A 336 -11.06 24.29 -22.67
C ALA A 336 -12.23 24.62 -21.74
N ILE A 337 -12.69 25.86 -21.80
CA ILE A 337 -13.82 26.37 -21.00
C ILE A 337 -14.82 26.95 -22.00
N THR A 338 -16.10 26.63 -21.83
CA THR A 338 -17.19 27.12 -22.70
C THR A 338 -18.46 27.33 -21.87
N GLY A 339 -19.48 27.91 -22.48
CA GLY A 339 -20.76 28.20 -21.84
C GLY A 339 -20.90 29.69 -21.52
N ALA A 340 -21.36 30.01 -20.32
CA ALA A 340 -21.50 31.40 -19.88
C ALA A 340 -20.14 32.11 -19.79
N THR A 341 -20.11 33.41 -20.05
CA THR A 341 -18.90 34.22 -19.92
C THR A 341 -18.40 34.19 -18.48
N MET A 342 -17.13 33.82 -18.29
CA MET A 342 -16.47 33.79 -16.99
C MET A 342 -15.07 34.39 -17.07
N ASN A 343 -14.62 35.01 -15.97
CA ASN A 343 -13.25 35.50 -15.85
C ASN A 343 -12.32 34.35 -15.45
N ALA A 344 -11.99 33.47 -16.40
CA ALA A 344 -11.07 32.37 -16.17
C ALA A 344 -9.62 32.88 -16.09
N THR A 345 -8.81 32.24 -15.24
CA THR A 345 -7.38 32.55 -15.14
C THR A 345 -6.55 31.27 -15.04
N LEU A 346 -5.34 31.31 -15.59
CA LEU A 346 -4.31 30.30 -15.43
C LEU A 346 -3.08 30.97 -14.82
N ASN A 347 -2.69 30.55 -13.61
CA ASN A 347 -1.59 31.17 -12.85
C ASN A 347 -1.75 32.70 -12.69
N ASN A 348 -2.97 33.15 -12.41
CA ASN A 348 -3.39 34.56 -12.31
C ASN A 348 -3.34 35.36 -13.61
N THR A 349 -3.11 34.72 -14.75
CA THR A 349 -3.20 35.35 -16.08
C THR A 349 -4.57 35.04 -16.68
N PRO A 350 -5.33 36.03 -17.16
CA PRO A 350 -6.58 35.79 -17.90
C PRO A 350 -6.35 34.84 -19.08
N VAL A 351 -7.31 33.96 -19.32
CA VAL A 351 -7.34 33.07 -20.50
C VAL A 351 -8.58 33.33 -21.32
N ASP A 352 -8.49 33.02 -22.61
CA ASP A 352 -9.55 33.22 -23.61
C ASP A 352 -10.74 32.28 -23.44
#